data_AF-A0A1Z5KLT4-F1
#
_entry.id   AF-A0A1Z5KLT4-F1
#
_cell.length_a   1.000
_cell.length_b   1.000
_cell.length_c   1.000
_cell.angle_alpha   90.00
_cell.angle_beta   90.00
_cell.angle_gamma   90.00
#
_symmetry.space_group_name_H-M   'P 1'
#
loop_
_entity.id
_entity.type
_entity.pdbx_description
1 polymer ?
#
loop_
_entity_poly.entity_id
_entity_poly.type
_entity_poly.pdbx_seq_one_letter_code
_entity_poly.pdbx_strand_id
1 'polypeptide(L)'
;MFQQLAHRKRQNLEVQGEVSPLTSQRKRRRQRTWTKAQVIASCLLLLLVISTAALMLLIFLGFVLRTPRKQPIIPGQIYIPHEPNLHQIPQRLVFTHRYNLLLDDWKDDPQNDITTEELDELMVLQKNVRDIVNKHPSASVEFYTDEDCIEALTHVAPSTQQDEWVHYFRSESKGMFKADWCRGVALLEQGGVYFDVDLGVRQNVFEVLQRNTTLATVKVHRQSQHPGAFFQAFIAVAPKHPVMQRYVDLFAEYYAGKNPAKGPLGVLFLRQAFDELVAEQPAINATTELWQEVLYQKSMKPYLSDDFEPPVWGTRRACHFLVVARLEVPLVVPFYSRIAGSRMCPLQHHR
;
A
#
# COMPACT_ATOMS: atom_id res chain seq x y z
N MET A 1 -26.75 -5.60 -40.43
CA MET A 1 -25.82 -4.54 -40.84
C MET A 1 -24.62 -4.62 -39.90
N PHE A 2 -23.41 -4.78 -40.46
CA PHE A 2 -22.11 -5.09 -39.84
C PHE A 2 -21.89 -6.47 -39.19
N GLN A 3 -21.56 -7.44 -40.04
CA GLN A 3 -20.56 -8.47 -39.78
C GLN A 3 -19.19 -7.99 -40.30
N GLN A 4 -18.12 -8.65 -39.82
CA GLN A 4 -16.73 -8.70 -40.33
C GLN A 4 -15.72 -7.68 -39.78
N LEU A 5 -14.75 -8.19 -38.99
CA LEU A 5 -13.34 -7.80 -39.05
C LEU A 5 -12.49 -8.78 -38.20
N ALA A 6 -12.06 -9.89 -38.83
CA ALA A 6 -11.00 -10.74 -38.29
C ALA A 6 -10.25 -11.44 -39.43
N HIS A 7 -9.32 -10.73 -40.07
CA HIS A 7 -8.25 -11.36 -40.84
C HIS A 7 -7.13 -10.36 -41.20
N ARG A 8 -5.94 -10.50 -40.61
CA ARG A 8 -4.65 -10.08 -41.20
C ARG A 8 -3.52 -10.88 -40.53
N LYS A 9 -3.12 -11.97 -41.19
CA LYS A 9 -1.90 -12.13 -42.01
C LYS A 9 -0.62 -12.26 -41.19
N ARG A 10 -0.26 -13.52 -40.93
CA ARG A 10 1.13 -14.00 -40.82
C ARG A 10 1.79 -13.93 -42.20
N GLN A 11 2.94 -13.29 -42.35
CA GLN A 11 3.96 -13.63 -43.35
C GLN A 11 5.36 -13.25 -42.85
N ASN A 12 6.20 -14.29 -42.74
CA ASN A 12 7.63 -14.43 -43.10
C ASN A 12 8.60 -13.25 -42.94
N LEU A 13 9.68 -13.50 -42.19
CA LEU A 13 11.04 -13.11 -42.56
C LEU A 13 12.03 -14.11 -41.94
N GLU A 14 12.38 -15.12 -42.73
CA GLU A 14 13.64 -15.86 -42.61
C GLU A 14 14.79 -14.90 -42.94
N VAL A 15 15.76 -14.79 -42.03
CA VAL A 15 17.08 -14.23 -42.34
C VAL A 15 18.11 -15.29 -41.99
N GLN A 16 18.59 -15.96 -43.04
CA GLN A 16 19.82 -16.74 -43.01
C GLN A 16 21.00 -15.77 -42.92
N GLY A 17 21.83 -15.92 -41.88
CA GLY A 17 23.06 -15.15 -41.68
C GLY A 17 24.27 -16.07 -41.68
N GLU A 18 25.08 -15.92 -42.73
CA GLU A 18 26.35 -16.59 -43.06
C GLU A 18 27.34 -16.81 -41.90
N VAL A 19 27.91 -18.01 -41.90
CA VAL A 19 29.10 -18.40 -41.16
C VAL A 19 30.34 -17.90 -41.92
N SER A 20 31.07 -16.94 -41.36
CA SER A 20 32.37 -16.48 -41.87
C SER A 20 33.55 -17.31 -41.34
N PRO A 21 34.60 -17.55 -42.14
CA PRO A 21 35.69 -18.47 -41.79
C PRO A 21 36.79 -17.80 -40.94
N LEU A 22 37.33 -18.58 -40.01
CA LEU A 22 38.51 -18.27 -39.19
C LEU A 22 39.71 -17.87 -40.08
N THR A 23 40.16 -16.63 -39.95
CA THR A 23 41.49 -16.20 -40.40
C THR A 23 42.47 -16.20 -39.23
N SER A 24 43.41 -17.14 -39.29
CA SER A 24 44.57 -17.26 -38.42
C SER A 24 45.51 -16.06 -38.62
N GLN A 25 45.44 -15.06 -37.74
CA GLN A 25 46.47 -14.02 -37.65
C GLN A 25 47.55 -14.40 -36.62
N ARG A 26 48.74 -14.70 -37.14
CA ARG A 26 50.00 -14.83 -36.40
C ARG A 26 50.29 -13.53 -35.63
N LYS A 27 50.09 -13.55 -34.32
CA LYS A 27 50.38 -12.45 -33.40
C LYS A 27 51.89 -12.34 -33.17
N ARG A 28 52.56 -11.43 -33.89
CA ARG A 28 53.95 -11.02 -33.60
C ARG A 28 53.99 -10.35 -32.21
N ARG A 29 54.60 -11.02 -31.22
CA ARG A 29 54.91 -10.46 -29.90
C ARG A 29 55.98 -9.36 -30.07
N ARG A 30 55.56 -8.10 -30.18
CA ARG A 30 56.44 -6.96 -29.90
C ARG A 30 56.62 -6.86 -28.38
N GLN A 31 57.83 -7.12 -27.89
CA GLN A 31 58.22 -6.77 -26.52
C GLN A 31 58.17 -5.25 -26.39
N ARG A 32 57.11 -4.74 -25.77
CA ARG A 32 56.99 -3.34 -25.39
C ARG A 32 57.85 -3.14 -24.15
N THR A 33 58.99 -2.47 -24.32
CA THR A 33 59.79 -2.00 -23.20
C THR A 33 59.01 -0.89 -22.51
N TRP A 34 58.63 -1.12 -21.26
CA TRP A 34 57.94 -0.13 -20.44
C TRP A 34 58.93 0.95 -20.04
N THR A 35 58.56 2.21 -20.23
CA THR A 35 59.38 3.32 -19.72
C THR A 35 59.28 3.37 -18.20
N LYS A 36 60.33 3.86 -17.51
CA LYS A 36 60.33 3.99 -16.04
C LYS A 36 59.09 4.72 -15.51
N ALA A 37 58.58 5.71 -16.25
CA ALA A 37 57.37 6.45 -15.91
C ALA A 37 56.10 5.56 -15.89
N GLN A 38 55.96 4.63 -16.84
CA GLN A 38 54.81 3.73 -16.87
C GLN A 38 54.85 2.69 -15.76
N VAL A 39 56.04 2.24 -15.35
CA VAL A 39 56.21 1.36 -14.18
C VAL A 39 55.77 2.09 -12.90
N ILE A 40 56.22 3.34 -12.72
CA ILE A 40 55.83 4.15 -11.55
C ILE A 40 54.32 4.38 -11.51
N ALA A 41 53.69 4.74 -12.64
CA ALA A 41 52.25 4.95 -12.71
C ALA A 41 51.46 3.67 -12.40
N SER A 42 51.92 2.51 -12.88
CA SER A 42 51.31 1.22 -12.57
C SER A 42 51.43 0.86 -11.08
N CYS A 43 52.57 1.16 -10.45
CA CYS A 43 52.76 0.94 -9.01
C CYS A 43 51.86 1.85 -8.16
N LEU A 44 51.71 3.13 -8.51
CA LEU A 44 50.82 4.06 -7.81
C LEU A 44 49.35 3.64 -7.93
N LEU A 45 48.91 3.21 -9.12
CA LEU A 45 47.56 2.71 -9.32
C LEU A 45 47.29 1.45 -8.49
N LEU A 46 48.26 0.53 -8.43
CA LEU A 46 48.15 -0.68 -7.61
C LEU A 46 48.05 -0.36 -6.11
N LEU A 47 48.85 0.59 -5.62
CA LEU A 47 48.78 1.04 -4.22
C LEU A 47 47.43 1.69 -3.89
N LEU A 48 46.87 2.47 -4.82
CA LEU A 48 45.54 3.06 -4.65
C LEU A 48 44.46 1.98 -4.54
N VAL A 49 44.49 0.96 -5.40
CA VAL A 49 43.54 -0.16 -5.38
C VAL A 49 43.66 -0.98 -4.09
N ILE A 50 44.88 -1.22 -3.60
CA ILE A 50 45.08 -1.93 -2.34
C ILE A 50 44.55 -1.09 -1.16
N SER A 51 44.79 0.22 -1.16
CA SER A 51 44.30 1.12 -0.11
C SER A 51 42.77 1.18 -0.06
N THR A 52 42.09 1.23 -1.21
CA THR A 52 40.63 1.25 -1.25
C THR A 52 40.03 -0.10 -0.85
N ALA A 53 40.65 -1.21 -1.26
CA ALA A 53 40.24 -2.55 -0.83
C ALA A 53 40.40 -2.75 0.69
N ALA A 54 41.51 -2.28 1.28
CA ALA A 54 41.74 -2.35 2.73
C ALA A 54 40.72 -1.51 3.51
N LEU A 55 40.40 -0.30 3.04
CA LEU A 55 39.39 0.55 3.66
C LEU A 55 38.00 -0.09 3.62
N MET A 56 37.62 -0.67 2.47
CA MET A 56 36.35 -1.37 2.32
C MET A 56 36.27 -2.61 3.23
N LEU A 57 37.38 -3.35 3.39
CA LEU A 57 37.45 -4.49 4.30
C LEU A 57 37.29 -4.07 5.77
N LEU A 58 37.90 -2.96 6.18
CA LEU A 58 37.76 -2.41 7.54
C LEU A 58 36.33 -1.94 7.81
N ILE A 59 35.67 -1.29 6.84
CA ILE A 59 34.25 -0.92 6.94
C ILE A 59 33.38 -2.17 7.08
N PHE A 60 33.64 -3.20 6.27
CA PHE A 60 32.89 -4.45 6.31
C PHE A 60 33.08 -5.19 7.64
N LEU A 61 34.31 -5.28 8.16
CA LEU A 61 34.60 -5.84 9.48
C LEU A 61 33.95 -5.04 10.62
N GLY A 62 33.90 -3.71 10.51
CA GLY A 62 33.19 -2.85 11.46
C GLY A 62 31.67 -3.10 11.49
N PHE A 63 31.07 -3.44 10.34
CA PHE A 63 29.67 -3.85 10.25
C PHE A 63 29.44 -5.28 10.76
N VAL A 64 30.32 -6.23 10.45
CA VAL A 64 30.18 -7.64 10.89
C VAL A 64 30.39 -7.78 12.40
N LEU A 65 31.32 -7.01 12.99
CA LEU A 65 31.55 -7.02 14.45
C LEU A 65 30.49 -6.24 15.24
N ARG A 66 29.64 -5.45 14.57
CA ARG A 66 28.38 -4.95 15.14
C ARG A 66 27.28 -5.98 14.98
N THR A 67 27.49 -7.20 15.46
CA THR A 67 26.36 -8.07 15.77
C THR A 67 25.46 -7.34 16.77
N PRO A 68 24.15 -7.24 16.55
CA PRO A 68 23.24 -6.60 17.50
C PRO A 68 23.42 -7.29 18.84
N ARG A 69 24.03 -6.58 19.79
CA ARG A 69 24.16 -7.03 21.17
C ARG A 69 22.72 -7.17 21.66
N LYS A 70 22.23 -8.41 21.82
CA LYS A 70 20.94 -8.68 22.45
C LYS A 70 20.94 -7.90 23.75
N GLN A 71 20.12 -6.85 23.83
CA GLN A 71 20.00 -6.12 25.09
C GLN A 71 19.48 -7.13 26.11
N PRO A 72 20.12 -7.26 27.29
CA PRO A 72 19.61 -8.11 28.34
C PRO A 72 18.20 -7.61 28.68
N ILE A 73 17.22 -8.50 28.58
CA ILE A 73 15.86 -8.26 29.07
C ILE A 73 16.02 -8.00 30.57
N ILE A 74 15.83 -6.74 30.99
CA ILE A 74 15.88 -6.37 32.40
C ILE A 74 14.58 -6.91 33.04
N PRO A 75 14.65 -7.90 33.94
CA PRO A 75 13.48 -8.34 34.68
C PRO A 75 13.06 -7.21 35.63
N GLY A 76 11.83 -6.71 35.49
CA GLY A 76 11.32 -5.63 36.35
C GLY A 76 11.04 -4.31 35.64
N GLN A 77 10.82 -4.30 34.33
CA GLN A 77 10.29 -3.13 33.65
C GLN A 77 8.89 -2.83 34.20
N ILE A 78 8.81 -1.80 35.04
CA ILE A 78 7.59 -1.30 35.67
C ILE A 78 6.58 -1.04 34.54
N TYR A 79 5.44 -1.73 34.59
CA TYR A 79 4.29 -1.43 33.74
C TYR A 79 3.81 -0.03 34.12
N ILE A 80 4.31 0.98 33.40
CA ILE A 80 3.73 2.32 33.44
C ILE A 80 2.38 2.15 32.72
N PRO A 81 1.24 2.30 33.41
CA PRO A 81 -0.05 2.25 32.74
C PRO A 81 -0.02 3.26 31.61
N HIS A 82 -0.25 2.77 30.38
CA HIS A 82 -0.30 3.60 29.19
C HIS A 82 -1.42 4.62 29.42
N GLU A 83 -1.06 5.89 29.66
CA GLU A 83 -2.02 6.98 29.47
C GLU A 83 -2.63 6.80 28.07
N PRO A 84 -3.97 6.91 27.94
CA PRO A 84 -4.65 6.67 26.67
C PRO A 84 -3.93 7.44 25.57
N ASN A 85 -3.50 6.73 24.53
CA ASN A 85 -2.78 7.30 23.39
C ASN A 85 -3.69 8.32 22.71
N LEU A 86 -3.64 9.58 23.13
CA LEU A 86 -4.44 10.66 22.56
C LEU A 86 -3.81 11.10 21.22
N HIS A 87 -3.92 10.24 20.22
CA HIS A 87 -3.90 10.67 18.83
C HIS A 87 -5.13 11.55 18.55
N GLN A 88 -5.11 12.33 17.46
CA GLN A 88 -6.22 13.23 17.11
C GLN A 88 -7.29 12.55 16.23
N ILE A 89 -7.07 11.30 15.87
CA ILE A 89 -7.98 10.50 15.05
C ILE A 89 -9.17 10.04 15.92
N PRO A 90 -10.42 10.38 15.56
CA PRO A 90 -11.61 9.94 16.32
C PRO A 90 -11.79 8.43 16.33
N GLN A 91 -12.40 7.89 17.40
CA GLN A 91 -12.78 6.48 17.48
C GLN A 91 -14.04 6.20 16.63
N ARG A 92 -13.85 6.27 15.31
CA ARG A 92 -14.88 6.09 14.29
C ARG A 92 -14.32 5.16 13.22
N LEU A 93 -15.04 4.07 12.93
CA LEU A 93 -14.76 3.17 11.83
C LEU A 93 -15.64 3.54 10.64
N VAL A 94 -15.02 3.64 9.47
CA VAL A 94 -15.69 3.95 8.20
C VAL A 94 -15.47 2.80 7.25
N PHE A 95 -16.56 2.30 6.68
CA PHE A 95 -16.55 1.33 5.60
C PHE A 95 -17.31 1.87 4.39
N THR A 96 -16.95 1.40 3.21
CA THR A 96 -17.69 1.69 1.96
C THR A 96 -17.91 0.38 1.22
N HIS A 97 -19.15 0.09 0.85
CA HIS A 97 -19.50 -1.05 0.00
C HIS A 97 -20.93 -0.84 -0.52
N ARG A 98 -21.30 -1.51 -1.62
CA ARG A 98 -22.66 -1.41 -2.19
C ARG A 98 -23.78 -1.89 -1.26
N TYR A 99 -23.44 -2.68 -0.25
CA TYR A 99 -24.35 -3.16 0.79
C TYR A 99 -23.76 -2.83 2.15
N ASN A 100 -24.63 -2.56 3.13
CA ASN A 100 -24.20 -2.45 4.51
C ASN A 100 -23.93 -3.84 5.07
N LEU A 101 -22.65 -4.25 5.08
CA LEU A 101 -22.24 -5.58 5.50
C LEU A 101 -22.42 -5.85 7.00
N LEU A 102 -22.92 -4.91 7.80
CA LEU A 102 -23.38 -5.18 9.16
C LEU A 102 -24.79 -5.78 9.17
N LEU A 103 -25.59 -5.43 8.17
CA LEU A 103 -26.95 -5.87 7.95
C LEU A 103 -26.98 -7.06 6.97
N ASP A 104 -28.16 -7.67 6.86
CA ASP A 104 -28.43 -8.80 5.97
C ASP A 104 -29.32 -8.38 4.77
N ASP A 105 -29.35 -7.08 4.48
CA ASP A 105 -30.19 -6.44 3.44
C ASP A 105 -29.94 -6.97 2.03
N TRP A 106 -28.70 -7.33 1.72
CA TRP A 106 -28.29 -7.91 0.45
C TRP A 106 -29.02 -9.22 0.10
N LYS A 107 -29.59 -9.93 1.08
CA LYS A 107 -30.35 -11.17 0.87
C LYS A 107 -31.72 -10.93 0.24
N ASP A 108 -32.31 -9.77 0.49
CA ASP A 108 -33.69 -9.45 0.11
C ASP A 108 -33.78 -8.58 -1.15
N ASP A 109 -32.65 -8.16 -1.71
CA ASP A 109 -32.60 -7.30 -2.88
C ASP A 109 -33.05 -8.07 -4.14
N PRO A 110 -34.23 -7.76 -4.71
CA PRO A 110 -34.82 -8.52 -5.80
C PRO A 110 -34.09 -8.29 -7.14
N GLN A 111 -33.17 -7.32 -7.22
CA GLN A 111 -32.39 -7.02 -8.42
C GLN A 111 -31.05 -7.79 -8.45
N ASN A 112 -30.74 -8.53 -7.38
CA ASN A 112 -29.47 -9.22 -7.25
C ASN A 112 -29.50 -10.60 -7.92
N ASP A 113 -28.99 -10.66 -9.15
CA ASP A 113 -28.48 -11.90 -9.76
C ASP A 113 -27.09 -12.22 -9.18
N ILE A 114 -27.02 -12.43 -7.86
CA ILE A 114 -25.78 -12.77 -7.15
C ILE A 114 -25.41 -14.21 -7.47
N THR A 115 -24.21 -14.42 -8.03
CA THR A 115 -23.70 -15.78 -8.26
C THR A 115 -23.35 -16.46 -6.94
N THR A 116 -23.27 -17.80 -6.94
CA THR A 116 -22.84 -18.55 -5.74
C THR A 116 -21.48 -18.07 -5.22
N GLU A 117 -20.54 -17.76 -6.11
CA GLU A 117 -19.22 -17.25 -5.73
C GLU A 117 -19.28 -15.85 -5.11
N GLU A 118 -20.16 -14.98 -5.62
CA GLU A 118 -20.37 -13.66 -5.04
C GLU A 118 -21.06 -13.74 -3.67
N LEU A 119 -21.99 -14.68 -3.51
CA LEU A 119 -22.63 -14.97 -2.22
C LEU A 119 -21.61 -15.42 -1.18
N ASP A 120 -20.75 -16.37 -1.54
CA ASP A 120 -19.68 -16.87 -0.67
C ASP A 120 -18.71 -15.73 -0.28
N GLU A 121 -18.32 -14.88 -1.23
CA GLU A 121 -17.50 -13.69 -0.97
C GLU A 121 -18.20 -12.73 0.02
N LEU A 122 -19.48 -12.41 -0.21
CA LEU A 122 -20.24 -11.50 0.67
C LEU A 122 -20.32 -12.03 2.11
N MET A 123 -20.52 -13.33 2.30
CA MET A 123 -20.54 -13.94 3.63
C MET A 123 -19.19 -13.79 4.35
N VAL A 124 -18.09 -13.99 3.62
CA VAL A 124 -16.72 -13.82 4.15
C VAL A 124 -16.44 -12.36 4.51
N LEU A 125 -16.81 -11.42 3.64
CA LEU A 125 -16.64 -9.98 3.89
C LEU A 125 -17.49 -9.52 5.08
N GLN A 126 -18.77 -9.93 5.16
CA GLN A 126 -19.65 -9.62 6.28
C GLN A 126 -19.08 -10.13 7.60
N LYS A 127 -18.60 -11.38 7.63
CA LYS A 127 -17.93 -11.93 8.82
C LYS A 127 -16.72 -11.07 9.20
N ASN A 128 -15.89 -10.71 8.22
CA ASN A 128 -14.71 -9.89 8.46
C ASN A 128 -15.05 -8.51 9.02
N VAL A 129 -16.03 -7.79 8.45
CA VAL A 129 -16.45 -6.49 8.97
C VAL A 129 -16.91 -6.59 10.43
N ARG A 130 -17.74 -7.59 10.76
CA ARG A 130 -18.15 -7.85 12.15
C ARG A 130 -16.95 -8.15 13.06
N ASP A 131 -15.99 -8.94 12.58
CA ASP A 131 -14.74 -9.23 13.29
C ASP A 131 -13.86 -7.98 13.50
N ILE A 132 -13.86 -7.02 12.58
CA ILE A 132 -13.19 -5.73 12.72
C ILE A 132 -13.90 -4.91 13.79
N VAL A 133 -15.22 -4.76 13.72
CA VAL A 133 -16.01 -3.99 14.70
C VAL A 133 -15.82 -4.53 16.12
N ASN A 134 -15.85 -5.85 16.29
CA ASN A 134 -15.64 -6.50 17.59
C ASN A 134 -14.25 -6.21 18.19
N LYS A 135 -13.24 -5.92 17.36
CA LYS A 135 -11.89 -5.53 17.81
C LYS A 135 -11.79 -4.05 18.20
N HIS A 136 -12.82 -3.25 17.96
CA HIS A 136 -12.86 -1.83 18.27
C HIS A 136 -14.13 -1.49 19.08
N PRO A 137 -14.31 -2.06 20.28
CA PRO A 137 -15.57 -2.02 21.02
C PRO A 137 -16.02 -0.60 21.42
N SER A 138 -15.11 0.37 21.41
CA SER A 138 -15.39 1.77 21.75
C SER A 138 -15.59 2.68 20.54
N ALA A 139 -15.44 2.15 19.33
CA ALA A 139 -15.58 2.94 18.11
C ALA A 139 -17.04 3.00 17.63
N SER A 140 -17.47 4.17 17.16
CA SER A 140 -18.68 4.26 16.32
C SER A 140 -18.39 3.61 14.97
N VAL A 141 -19.42 3.08 14.31
CA VAL A 141 -19.28 2.40 13.02
C VAL A 141 -20.23 3.01 12.03
N GLU A 142 -19.69 3.42 10.88
CA GLU A 142 -20.44 3.99 9.79
C GLU A 142 -20.13 3.25 8.50
N PHE A 143 -21.19 3.05 7.72
CA PHE A 143 -21.13 2.27 6.50
C PHE A 143 -21.76 3.11 5.39
N TYR A 144 -20.94 3.56 4.45
CA TYR A 144 -21.36 4.49 3.41
C TYR A 144 -21.81 3.75 2.15
N THR A 145 -23.07 3.99 1.78
CA THR A 145 -23.68 3.70 0.47
C THR A 145 -23.46 4.87 -0.49
N ASP A 146 -23.80 4.70 -1.77
CA ASP A 146 -23.69 5.78 -2.76
C ASP A 146 -24.49 7.03 -2.36
N GLU A 147 -25.67 6.85 -1.76
CA GLU A 147 -26.54 7.92 -1.26
C GLU A 147 -25.88 8.68 -0.11
N ASP A 148 -25.28 7.97 0.85
CA ASP A 148 -24.54 8.58 1.96
C ASP A 148 -23.31 9.36 1.45
N CYS A 149 -22.63 8.83 0.43
CA CYS A 149 -21.51 9.52 -0.22
C CYS A 149 -21.96 10.82 -0.87
N ILE A 150 -23.13 10.83 -1.51
CA ILE A 150 -23.70 12.01 -2.16
C ILE A 150 -24.08 13.06 -1.12
N GLU A 151 -24.72 12.67 -0.03
CA GLU A 151 -25.02 13.58 1.08
C GLU A 151 -23.72 14.17 1.66
N ALA A 152 -22.74 13.34 1.97
CA ALA A 152 -21.46 13.83 2.51
C ALA A 152 -20.71 14.74 1.51
N LEU A 153 -20.80 14.47 0.20
CA LEU A 153 -20.27 15.34 -0.85
C LEU A 153 -20.92 16.72 -0.81
N THR A 154 -22.22 16.80 -0.54
CA THR A 154 -22.92 18.10 -0.45
C THR A 154 -22.43 18.97 0.71
N HIS A 155 -21.94 18.36 1.80
CA HIS A 155 -21.41 19.08 2.95
C HIS A 155 -19.98 19.59 2.75
N VAL A 156 -19.16 18.83 2.01
CA VAL A 156 -17.72 19.16 1.82
C VAL A 156 -17.42 19.92 0.53
N ALA A 157 -18.30 19.84 -0.47
CA ALA A 157 -18.10 20.55 -1.74
C ALA A 157 -18.20 22.07 -1.54
N PRO A 158 -17.41 22.87 -2.29
CA PRO A 158 -17.63 24.31 -2.36
C PRO A 158 -19.08 24.61 -2.78
N SER A 159 -19.71 25.59 -2.15
CA SER A 159 -21.13 25.91 -2.42
C SER A 159 -21.42 26.27 -3.88
N THR A 160 -20.40 26.69 -4.64
CA THR A 160 -20.51 26.99 -6.08
C THR A 160 -20.31 25.79 -7.00
N GLN A 161 -19.90 24.63 -6.47
CA GLN A 161 -19.56 23.42 -7.22
C GLN A 161 -20.30 22.16 -6.73
N GLN A 162 -21.18 22.31 -5.74
CA GLN A 162 -21.91 21.19 -5.13
C GLN A 162 -22.64 20.32 -6.17
N ASP A 163 -23.43 20.93 -7.06
CA ASP A 163 -24.17 20.21 -8.10
C ASP A 163 -23.24 19.48 -9.09
N GLU A 164 -22.11 20.11 -9.41
CA GLU A 164 -21.09 19.55 -10.32
C GLU A 164 -20.41 18.32 -9.70
N TRP A 165 -20.02 18.40 -8.42
CA TRP A 165 -19.40 17.28 -7.71
C TRP A 165 -20.35 16.09 -7.57
N VAL A 166 -21.61 16.35 -7.21
CA VAL A 166 -22.64 15.30 -7.15
C VAL A 166 -22.89 14.71 -8.53
N HIS A 167 -22.93 15.52 -9.58
CA HIS A 167 -23.06 15.04 -10.95
C HIS A 167 -21.90 14.12 -11.36
N TYR A 168 -20.66 14.53 -11.08
CA TYR A 168 -19.48 13.71 -11.34
C TYR A 168 -19.56 12.37 -10.63
N PHE A 169 -19.87 12.36 -9.33
CA PHE A 169 -20.01 11.13 -8.57
C PHE A 169 -21.08 10.21 -9.16
N ARG A 170 -22.28 10.73 -9.49
CA ARG A 170 -23.36 9.93 -10.10
C ARG A 170 -23.00 9.39 -11.49
N SER A 171 -22.22 10.14 -12.25
CA SER A 171 -21.82 9.78 -13.62
C SER A 171 -20.67 8.77 -13.69
N GLU A 172 -19.92 8.57 -12.60
CA GLU A 172 -18.84 7.59 -12.55
C GLU A 172 -19.43 6.17 -12.60
N SER A 173 -18.98 5.40 -13.60
CA SER A 173 -19.46 4.03 -13.84
C SER A 173 -18.57 2.97 -13.18
N LYS A 174 -17.33 3.32 -12.83
CA LYS A 174 -16.38 2.43 -12.19
C LYS A 174 -16.56 2.49 -10.68
N GLY A 175 -17.21 1.47 -10.12
CA GLY A 175 -17.46 1.38 -8.67
C GLY A 175 -16.21 1.57 -7.80
N MET A 176 -15.04 1.09 -8.24
CA MET A 176 -13.78 1.30 -7.49
C MET A 176 -13.40 2.79 -7.36
N PHE A 177 -13.65 3.61 -8.38
CA PHE A 177 -13.35 5.04 -8.34
C PHE A 177 -14.40 5.80 -7.52
N LYS A 178 -15.68 5.40 -7.58
CA LYS A 178 -16.71 5.91 -6.65
C LYS A 178 -16.33 5.64 -5.19
N ALA A 179 -15.92 4.41 -4.89
CA ALA A 179 -15.51 4.03 -3.54
C ALA A 179 -14.23 4.77 -3.07
N ASP A 180 -13.28 5.02 -3.98
CA ASP A 180 -12.10 5.85 -3.68
C ASP A 180 -12.48 7.30 -3.35
N TRP A 181 -13.40 7.91 -4.09
CA TRP A 181 -13.84 9.27 -3.77
C TRP A 181 -14.67 9.31 -2.48
N CYS A 182 -15.60 8.37 -2.32
CA CYS A 182 -16.48 8.31 -1.16
C CYS A 182 -15.72 8.15 0.16
N ARG A 183 -14.73 7.24 0.25
CA ARG A 183 -13.92 7.11 1.47
C ARG A 183 -13.22 8.42 1.83
N GLY A 184 -12.78 9.17 0.81
CA GLY A 184 -12.15 10.48 1.00
C GLY A 184 -13.09 11.49 1.63
N VAL A 185 -14.30 11.59 1.08
CA VAL A 185 -15.36 12.48 1.55
C VAL A 185 -15.82 12.11 2.96
N ALA A 186 -16.08 10.82 3.21
CA ALA A 186 -16.52 10.31 4.51
C ALA A 186 -15.51 10.60 5.62
N LEU A 187 -14.21 10.55 5.31
CA LEU A 187 -13.13 10.86 6.26
C LEU A 187 -12.87 12.36 6.40
N LEU A 188 -13.07 13.15 5.34
CA LEU A 188 -12.77 14.59 5.34
C LEU A 188 -13.61 15.33 6.39
N GLU A 189 -14.91 15.05 6.46
CA GLU A 189 -15.82 15.77 7.36
C GLU A 189 -15.53 15.48 8.84
N GLN A 190 -15.42 14.20 9.19
CA GLN A 190 -15.47 13.73 10.59
C GLN A 190 -14.22 12.97 11.04
N GLY A 191 -13.23 12.74 10.17
CA GLY A 191 -12.05 11.94 10.48
C GLY A 191 -12.38 10.47 10.76
N GLY A 192 -11.48 9.76 11.43
CA GLY A 192 -11.66 8.37 11.85
C GLY A 192 -10.73 7.43 11.10
N VAL A 193 -11.10 6.15 11.07
CA VAL A 193 -10.34 5.06 10.43
C VAL A 193 -11.20 4.41 9.35
N TYR A 194 -10.72 4.46 8.13
CA TYR A 194 -11.26 3.70 7.03
C TYR A 194 -10.56 2.35 6.87
N PHE A 195 -11.35 1.31 6.60
CA PHE A 195 -10.88 0.01 6.15
C PHE A 195 -11.61 -0.41 4.87
N ASP A 196 -10.87 -0.90 3.86
CA ASP A 196 -11.46 -1.78 2.85
C ASP A 196 -12.07 -3.01 3.59
N VAL A 197 -13.26 -3.44 3.16
CA VAL A 197 -14.00 -4.54 3.81
C VAL A 197 -13.28 -5.90 3.75
N ASP A 198 -12.24 -6.02 2.92
CA ASP A 198 -11.43 -7.23 2.77
C ASP A 198 -10.07 -7.18 3.50
N LEU A 199 -9.82 -6.16 4.34
CA LEU A 199 -8.64 -6.10 5.20
C LEU A 199 -8.77 -7.02 6.42
N GLY A 200 -7.74 -7.82 6.69
CA GLY A 200 -7.74 -8.76 7.82
C GLY A 200 -7.21 -8.11 9.10
N VAL A 201 -8.04 -7.38 9.82
CA VAL A 201 -7.62 -6.66 11.04
C VAL A 201 -7.42 -7.60 12.22
N ARG A 202 -6.23 -7.49 12.83
CA ARG A 202 -5.78 -8.38 13.92
C ARG A 202 -5.95 -7.78 15.31
N GLN A 203 -5.89 -6.46 15.43
CA GLN A 203 -5.95 -5.76 16.71
C GLN A 203 -6.57 -4.37 16.56
N ASN A 204 -6.95 -3.76 17.70
CA ASN A 204 -7.45 -2.40 17.76
C ASN A 204 -6.41 -1.41 17.23
N VAL A 205 -6.68 -0.73 16.11
CA VAL A 205 -5.68 0.17 15.51
C VAL A 205 -5.51 1.48 16.29
N PHE A 206 -6.50 1.88 17.10
CA PHE A 206 -6.38 3.06 17.97
C PHE A 206 -5.32 2.87 19.06
N GLU A 207 -5.05 1.61 19.45
CA GLU A 207 -3.96 1.28 20.38
C GLU A 207 -2.59 1.22 19.69
N VAL A 208 -2.57 1.16 18.35
CA VAL A 208 -1.35 1.09 17.54
C VAL A 208 -0.84 2.47 17.13
N LEU A 209 -1.76 3.39 16.85
CA LEU A 209 -1.46 4.77 16.46
C LEU A 209 -0.63 5.48 17.55
N GLN A 210 0.38 6.21 17.11
CA GLN A 210 1.25 7.02 17.96
C GLN A 210 0.52 8.26 18.48
N ARG A 211 1.05 8.81 19.58
CA ARG A 211 0.58 10.09 20.11
C ARG A 211 0.77 11.19 19.06
N ASN A 212 -0.17 12.14 19.01
CA ASN A 212 -0.19 13.25 18.06
C ASN A 212 -0.38 12.89 16.58
N THR A 213 -0.64 11.63 16.25
CA THR A 213 -0.94 11.26 14.86
C THR A 213 -2.22 11.94 14.38
N THR A 214 -2.11 12.63 13.26
CA THR A 214 -3.24 13.29 12.55
C THR A 214 -3.57 12.61 11.23
N LEU A 215 -2.63 11.83 10.68
CA LEU A 215 -2.81 11.03 9.47
C LEU A 215 -2.00 9.74 9.61
N ALA A 216 -2.56 8.61 9.24
CA ALA A 216 -1.84 7.36 9.05
C ALA A 216 -2.32 6.67 7.76
N THR A 217 -1.37 6.17 6.98
CA THR A 217 -1.66 5.31 5.83
C THR A 217 -0.48 4.37 5.59
N VAL A 218 -0.60 3.52 4.56
CA VAL A 218 0.36 2.46 4.29
C VAL A 218 1.10 2.75 3.00
N LYS A 219 2.43 2.69 3.00
CA LYS A 219 3.23 2.64 1.79
C LYS A 219 3.04 1.29 1.12
N VAL A 220 2.69 1.30 -0.16
CA VAL A 220 2.62 0.05 -0.94
C VAL A 220 3.98 -0.63 -0.98
N HIS A 221 3.98 -1.95 -1.14
CA HIS A 221 5.23 -2.68 -1.26
C HIS A 221 6.04 -2.23 -2.50
N ARG A 222 7.38 -2.21 -2.39
CA ARG A 222 8.31 -1.77 -3.47
C ARG A 222 8.21 -2.54 -4.79
N GLN A 223 7.57 -3.70 -4.77
CA GLN A 223 7.32 -4.54 -5.96
C GLN A 223 5.84 -4.51 -6.39
N SER A 224 5.07 -3.52 -5.94
CA SER A 224 3.74 -3.24 -6.48
C SER A 224 3.86 -2.60 -7.87
N GLN A 225 2.74 -2.48 -8.59
CA GLN A 225 2.69 -1.78 -9.88
C GLN A 225 2.82 -0.25 -9.72
N HIS A 226 2.73 0.27 -8.50
CA HIS A 226 2.73 1.70 -8.19
C HIS A 226 3.73 2.03 -7.06
N PRO A 227 5.02 1.68 -7.21
CA PRO A 227 5.99 1.83 -6.12
C PRO A 227 6.05 3.27 -5.60
N GLY A 228 6.08 3.42 -4.28
CA GLY A 228 6.11 4.72 -3.62
C GLY A 228 4.73 5.35 -3.37
N ALA A 229 3.67 4.81 -3.95
CA ALA A 229 2.30 5.27 -3.68
C ALA A 229 1.76 4.77 -2.33
N PHE A 230 0.54 5.17 -2.00
CA PHE A 230 -0.14 4.76 -0.77
C PHE A 230 -1.22 3.72 -1.02
N PHE A 231 -1.34 2.79 -0.09
CA PHE A 231 -2.34 1.73 -0.09
C PHE A 231 -3.58 2.26 0.64
N GLN A 232 -4.53 2.85 -0.11
CA GLN A 232 -5.71 3.51 0.48
C GLN A 232 -6.75 2.55 1.08
N ALA A 233 -6.47 1.24 1.11
CA ALA A 233 -7.29 0.29 1.84
C ALA A 233 -7.34 0.61 3.34
N PHE A 234 -6.33 1.33 3.86
CA PHE A 234 -6.31 1.87 5.22
C PHE A 234 -5.95 3.35 5.20
N ILE A 235 -6.79 4.17 5.83
CA ILE A 235 -6.53 5.57 6.11
C ILE A 235 -7.06 5.88 7.50
N ALA A 236 -6.23 6.41 8.38
CA ALA A 236 -6.67 6.96 9.66
C ALA A 236 -6.38 8.45 9.67
N VAL A 237 -7.34 9.30 10.00
CA VAL A 237 -7.15 10.75 9.83
C VAL A 237 -7.98 11.57 10.81
N ALA A 238 -7.42 12.71 11.23
CA ALA A 238 -8.15 13.71 12.01
C ALA A 238 -9.23 14.40 11.15
N PRO A 239 -10.29 14.95 11.75
CA PRO A 239 -11.32 15.67 11.00
C PRO A 239 -10.73 16.86 10.25
N LYS A 240 -11.24 17.15 9.04
CA LYS A 240 -10.86 18.30 8.22
C LYS A 240 -9.37 18.38 7.90
N HIS A 241 -8.69 17.23 7.82
CA HIS A 241 -7.26 17.19 7.53
C HIS A 241 -6.97 17.68 6.10
N PRO A 242 -5.99 18.58 5.88
CA PRO A 242 -5.79 19.23 4.59
C PRO A 242 -5.40 18.23 3.48
N VAL A 243 -4.70 17.15 3.81
CA VAL A 243 -4.41 16.05 2.85
C VAL A 243 -5.70 15.40 2.33
N MET A 244 -6.72 15.24 3.17
CA MET A 244 -8.00 14.66 2.73
C MET A 244 -8.81 15.65 1.90
N GLN A 245 -8.74 16.95 2.21
CA GLN A 245 -9.37 17.98 1.38
C GLN A 245 -8.76 17.93 -0.02
N ARG A 246 -7.42 17.99 -0.10
CA ARG A 246 -6.73 17.97 -1.39
C ARG A 246 -6.97 16.67 -2.15
N TYR A 247 -7.04 15.53 -1.46
CA TYR A 247 -7.39 14.25 -2.05
C TYR A 247 -8.76 14.26 -2.73
N VAL A 248 -9.77 14.83 -2.07
CA VAL A 248 -11.13 14.98 -2.60
C VAL A 248 -11.16 15.97 -3.77
N ASP A 249 -10.44 17.09 -3.67
CA ASP A 249 -10.33 18.09 -4.75
C ASP A 249 -9.71 17.49 -6.02
N LEU A 250 -8.71 16.61 -5.89
CA LEU A 250 -8.07 15.94 -7.03
C LEU A 250 -9.05 15.05 -7.82
N PHE A 251 -10.04 14.44 -7.17
CA PHE A 251 -11.12 13.75 -7.87
C PHE A 251 -11.99 14.72 -8.66
N ALA A 252 -12.40 15.84 -8.07
CA ALA A 252 -13.16 16.86 -8.79
C ALA A 252 -12.37 17.41 -10.00
N GLU A 253 -11.07 17.66 -9.85
CA GLU A 253 -10.19 18.06 -10.95
C GLU A 253 -10.08 17.01 -12.05
N TYR A 254 -10.03 15.73 -11.69
CA TYR A 254 -10.02 14.62 -12.63
C TYR A 254 -11.29 14.60 -13.49
N TYR A 255 -12.46 14.66 -12.85
CA TYR A 255 -13.74 14.63 -13.56
C TYR A 255 -14.01 15.91 -14.37
N ALA A 256 -13.50 17.06 -13.92
CA ALA A 256 -13.51 18.31 -14.69
C ALA A 256 -12.50 18.32 -15.86
N GLY A 257 -11.74 17.24 -16.08
CA GLY A 257 -10.74 17.13 -17.14
C GLY A 257 -9.46 17.95 -16.92
N LYS A 258 -9.25 18.46 -15.71
CA LYS A 258 -8.08 19.26 -15.32
C LYS A 258 -6.89 18.40 -14.86
N ASN A 259 -7.16 17.19 -14.38
CA ASN A 259 -6.14 16.22 -14.00
C ASN A 259 -6.18 14.98 -14.92
N PRO A 260 -5.21 14.78 -15.82
CA PRO A 260 -5.21 13.68 -16.79
C PRO A 260 -4.65 12.35 -16.24
N ALA A 261 -4.71 12.14 -14.92
CA ALA A 261 -4.17 10.95 -14.27
C ALA A 261 -4.71 9.65 -14.87
N LYS A 262 -3.86 8.62 -14.91
CA LYS A 262 -4.19 7.28 -15.42
C LYS A 262 -3.77 6.23 -14.40
N GLY A 263 -4.66 5.32 -14.06
CA GLY A 263 -4.40 4.20 -13.15
C GLY A 263 -5.36 4.19 -11.96
N PRO A 264 -4.97 3.57 -10.83
CA PRO A 264 -5.79 3.53 -9.63
C PRO A 264 -5.83 4.92 -8.96
N LEU A 265 -6.90 5.67 -9.24
CA LEU A 265 -7.01 7.07 -8.85
C LEU A 265 -6.83 7.29 -7.34
N GLY A 266 -7.44 6.46 -6.49
CA GLY A 266 -7.27 6.62 -5.04
C GLY A 266 -5.82 6.50 -4.57
N VAL A 267 -5.04 5.58 -5.16
CA VAL A 267 -3.62 5.35 -4.82
C VAL A 267 -2.78 6.56 -5.20
N LEU A 268 -3.05 7.09 -6.39
CA LEU A 268 -2.29 8.18 -6.99
C LEU A 268 -2.64 9.51 -6.33
N PHE A 269 -3.93 9.81 -6.16
CA PHE A 269 -4.38 11.09 -5.60
C PHE A 269 -4.06 11.22 -4.11
N LEU A 270 -4.16 10.14 -3.32
CA LEU A 270 -3.79 10.23 -1.90
C LEU A 270 -2.30 10.53 -1.75
N ARG A 271 -1.47 9.90 -2.59
CA ARG A 271 -0.03 10.16 -2.62
C ARG A 271 0.27 11.59 -3.09
N GLN A 272 -0.37 12.02 -4.18
CA GLN A 272 -0.19 13.36 -4.74
C GLN A 272 -0.58 14.45 -3.73
N ALA A 273 -1.76 14.32 -3.10
CA ALA A 273 -2.23 15.26 -2.08
C ALA A 273 -1.26 15.39 -0.90
N PHE A 274 -0.70 14.26 -0.44
CA PHE A 274 0.30 14.25 0.62
C PHE A 274 1.60 14.93 0.20
N ASP A 275 2.15 14.59 -0.98
CA ASP A 275 3.42 15.14 -1.45
C ASP A 275 3.33 16.66 -1.68
N GLU A 276 2.23 17.14 -2.30
CA GLU A 276 1.98 18.57 -2.51
C GLU A 276 1.96 19.32 -1.17
N LEU A 277 1.19 18.83 -0.20
CA LEU A 277 1.05 19.54 1.07
C LEU A 277 2.24 19.38 2.00
N VAL A 278 3.00 18.29 1.96
CA VAL A 278 4.24 18.17 2.76
C VAL A 278 5.33 19.10 2.22
N ALA A 279 5.36 19.32 0.90
CA ALA A 279 6.28 20.30 0.31
C ALA A 279 5.97 21.73 0.78
N GLU A 280 4.68 22.07 0.91
CA GLU A 280 4.22 23.38 1.39
C GLU A 280 4.26 23.52 2.92
N GLN A 281 3.94 22.44 3.64
CA GLN A 281 3.71 22.39 5.08
C GLN A 281 4.40 21.17 5.70
N PRO A 282 5.74 21.22 5.94
CA PRO A 282 6.50 20.08 6.45
C PRO A 282 6.02 19.52 7.80
N ALA A 283 5.27 20.31 8.58
CA ALA A 283 4.67 19.87 9.83
C ALA A 283 3.69 18.69 9.65
N ILE A 284 3.03 18.57 8.49
CA ILE A 284 2.14 17.44 8.18
C ILE A 284 2.90 16.11 8.27
N ASN A 285 4.15 16.07 7.78
CA ASN A 285 4.97 14.87 7.84
C ASN A 285 5.37 14.50 9.28
N ALA A 286 5.46 15.48 10.20
CA ALA A 286 5.80 15.22 11.60
C ALA A 286 4.65 14.56 12.39
N THR A 287 3.41 14.71 11.95
CA THR A 287 2.22 14.11 12.56
C THR A 287 1.61 12.98 11.70
N THR A 288 2.30 12.59 10.62
CA THR A 288 1.88 11.50 9.75
C THR A 288 2.64 10.20 10.04
N GLU A 289 1.90 9.12 10.22
CA GLU A 289 2.45 7.76 10.25
C GLU A 289 2.36 7.08 8.88
N LEU A 290 3.52 6.70 8.35
CA LEU A 290 3.58 5.91 7.12
C LEU A 290 4.00 4.49 7.45
N TRP A 291 3.01 3.62 7.62
CA TRP A 291 3.20 2.18 7.81
C TRP A 291 3.68 1.54 6.50
N GLN A 292 4.13 0.28 6.56
CA GLN A 292 4.70 -0.39 5.39
C GLN A 292 4.01 -1.71 5.10
N GLU A 293 3.52 -1.88 3.87
CA GLU A 293 3.14 -3.18 3.35
C GLU A 293 4.39 -4.01 3.05
N VAL A 294 4.47 -5.22 3.61
CA VAL A 294 5.58 -6.15 3.42
C VAL A 294 5.08 -7.54 3.05
N LEU A 295 5.81 -8.19 2.15
CA LEU A 295 5.55 -9.59 1.81
C LEU A 295 6.00 -10.47 2.96
N TYR A 296 5.10 -11.25 3.53
CA TYR A 296 5.43 -12.20 4.59
C TYR A 296 6.47 -13.21 4.09
N GLN A 297 7.48 -13.44 4.92
CA GLN A 297 8.47 -14.50 4.74
C GLN A 297 8.56 -15.31 6.02
N LYS A 298 8.76 -16.63 5.91
CA LYS A 298 8.88 -17.52 7.09
C LYS A 298 10.02 -17.07 8.04
N SER A 299 11.05 -16.43 7.50
CA SER A 299 12.15 -15.82 8.26
C SER A 299 11.72 -14.67 9.18
N MET A 300 10.51 -14.13 9.01
CA MET A 300 9.96 -13.07 9.87
C MET A 300 9.40 -13.61 11.20
N LYS A 301 9.07 -14.91 11.32
CA LYS A 301 8.41 -15.47 12.52
C LYS A 301 9.14 -15.16 13.84
N PRO A 302 10.47 -15.18 13.95
CA PRO A 302 11.18 -14.81 15.19
C PRO A 302 11.00 -13.35 15.63
N TYR A 303 10.52 -12.48 14.74
CA TYR A 303 10.27 -11.06 15.02
C TYR A 303 8.78 -10.77 15.21
N LEU A 304 7.90 -11.75 15.04
CA LEU A 304 6.47 -11.59 15.19
C LEU A 304 6.05 -12.09 16.56
N SER A 305 4.89 -11.64 17.03
CA SER A 305 4.31 -12.16 18.27
C SER A 305 4.02 -13.66 18.14
N ASP A 306 3.99 -14.36 19.28
CA ASP A 306 3.80 -15.81 19.30
C ASP A 306 2.43 -16.21 18.71
N ASP A 307 1.40 -15.41 19.02
CA ASP A 307 0.02 -15.49 18.50
C ASP A 307 -0.12 -15.04 17.03
N PHE A 308 0.97 -14.62 16.38
CA PHE A 308 0.93 -14.29 14.96
C PHE A 308 0.69 -15.52 14.08
N GLU A 309 -0.46 -15.53 13.41
CA GLU A 309 -0.79 -16.49 12.36
C GLU A 309 -0.33 -15.98 11.00
N PRO A 310 0.48 -16.73 10.24
CA PRO A 310 0.98 -16.24 8.97
C PRO A 310 -0.12 -16.21 7.89
N PRO A 311 -0.09 -15.22 6.98
CA PRO A 311 -1.03 -15.15 5.87
C PRO A 311 -0.66 -16.16 4.78
N VAL A 312 -0.95 -17.44 5.04
CA VAL A 312 -0.66 -18.57 4.15
C VAL A 312 -1.87 -19.00 3.33
N TRP A 313 -2.94 -18.21 3.34
CA TRP A 313 -4.12 -18.48 2.52
C TRP A 313 -3.95 -17.96 1.09
N GLY A 314 -4.59 -18.64 0.14
CA GLY A 314 -4.58 -18.27 -1.28
C GLY A 314 -3.28 -18.63 -2.02
N THR A 315 -3.31 -18.50 -3.35
CA THR A 315 -2.15 -18.70 -4.24
C THR A 315 -1.59 -17.41 -4.78
N ARG A 316 -2.37 -16.31 -4.67
CA ARG A 316 -1.99 -15.02 -5.24
C ARG A 316 -1.05 -14.31 -4.28
N ARG A 317 -0.06 -13.64 -4.87
CA ARG A 317 0.91 -12.83 -4.14
C ARG A 317 0.27 -11.82 -3.19
N ALA A 318 -0.87 -11.23 -3.58
CA ALA A 318 -1.62 -10.26 -2.79
C ALA A 318 -2.03 -10.78 -1.40
N CYS A 319 -2.17 -12.11 -1.25
CA CYS A 319 -2.65 -12.75 -0.03
C CYS A 319 -1.59 -12.91 1.03
N HIS A 320 -0.33 -12.70 0.68
CA HIS A 320 0.81 -12.90 1.57
C HIS A 320 1.36 -11.57 2.10
N PHE A 321 0.69 -10.45 1.82
CA PHE A 321 1.10 -9.16 2.35
C PHE A 321 0.50 -8.92 3.74
N LEU A 322 1.33 -8.36 4.61
CA LEU A 322 0.93 -7.83 5.91
C LEU A 322 1.39 -6.37 6.02
N VAL A 323 0.79 -5.62 6.92
CA VAL A 323 1.19 -4.24 7.19
C VAL A 323 1.93 -4.16 8.51
N VAL A 324 3.12 -3.58 8.49
CA VAL A 324 3.93 -3.33 9.68
C VAL A 324 3.82 -1.85 10.05
N ALA A 325 3.26 -1.58 11.23
CA ALA A 325 3.14 -0.22 11.75
C ALA A 325 4.44 0.27 12.38
N ARG A 326 5.16 -0.62 13.07
CA ARG A 326 6.44 -0.32 13.75
C ARG A 326 7.44 -1.45 13.53
N LEU A 327 8.70 -1.07 13.32
CA LEU A 327 9.83 -2.00 13.11
C LEU A 327 10.48 -2.45 14.44
N GLU A 328 9.91 -2.07 15.57
CA GLU A 328 10.29 -2.56 16.91
C GLU A 328 10.04 -4.07 17.00
N VAL A 329 10.82 -4.82 17.78
CA VAL A 329 10.63 -6.26 17.97
C VAL A 329 9.94 -6.49 19.32
N PRO A 330 8.81 -7.23 19.39
CA PRO A 330 8.11 -7.85 18.26
C PRO A 330 7.46 -6.83 17.33
N LEU A 331 7.50 -7.10 16.02
CA LEU A 331 6.91 -6.28 14.96
C LEU A 331 5.41 -6.12 15.22
N VAL A 332 4.95 -4.87 15.13
CA VAL A 332 3.53 -4.56 15.30
C VAL A 332 2.83 -4.69 13.95
N VAL A 333 2.05 -5.76 13.80
CA VAL A 333 1.31 -6.10 12.58
C VAL A 333 -0.20 -5.94 12.81
N PRO A 334 -0.75 -4.74 12.61
CA PRO A 334 -2.16 -4.47 12.88
C PRO A 334 -3.12 -5.24 11.99
N PHE A 335 -2.73 -5.54 10.74
CA PHE A 335 -3.58 -6.25 9.79
C PHE A 335 -2.83 -6.90 8.63
N TYR A 336 -3.50 -7.86 7.99
CA TYR A 336 -3.14 -8.40 6.68
C TYR A 336 -3.74 -7.55 5.56
N SER A 337 -3.06 -7.45 4.41
CA SER A 337 -3.56 -6.65 3.29
C SER A 337 -4.84 -7.22 2.66
N ARG A 338 -5.13 -8.52 2.85
CA ARG A 338 -6.34 -9.19 2.35
C ARG A 338 -6.72 -10.38 3.24
N ILE A 339 -8.01 -10.62 3.43
CA ILE A 339 -8.54 -11.84 4.09
C ILE A 339 -8.63 -13.05 3.15
N ALA A 340 -8.66 -14.23 3.74
CA ALA A 340 -8.95 -15.47 3.02
C ALA A 340 -10.42 -15.50 2.57
N GLY A 341 -10.67 -15.91 1.32
CA GLY A 341 -12.02 -16.02 0.75
C GLY A 341 -12.52 -14.77 0.03
N SER A 342 -11.81 -13.63 0.10
CA SER A 342 -12.13 -12.49 -0.77
C SER A 342 -11.77 -12.79 -2.23
N ARG A 343 -12.32 -12.03 -3.19
CA ARG A 343 -11.97 -12.13 -4.62
C ARG A 343 -10.49 -11.93 -4.90
N MET A 344 -9.81 -11.15 -4.07
CA MET A 344 -8.36 -10.95 -4.17
C MET A 344 -7.58 -12.16 -3.66
N CYS A 345 -8.18 -12.94 -2.75
CA CYS A 345 -7.58 -14.07 -2.06
C CYS A 345 -8.51 -15.27 -1.93
N PRO A 346 -8.90 -15.89 -3.06
CA PRO A 346 -9.82 -17.02 -3.05
C PRO A 346 -9.22 -18.20 -2.28
N LEU A 347 -10.07 -18.95 -1.58
CA LEU A 347 -9.66 -20.17 -0.90
C LEU A 347 -9.18 -21.19 -1.92
N GLN A 348 -8.15 -21.96 -1.55
CA GLN A 348 -7.75 -23.11 -2.34
C GLN A 348 -8.81 -24.19 -2.15
N HIS A 349 -9.57 -24.50 -3.20
CA HIS A 349 -10.33 -25.74 -3.21
C HIS A 349 -9.31 -26.89 -3.21
N HIS A 350 -9.16 -27.57 -2.08
CA HIS A 350 -8.49 -28.86 -2.04
C HIS A 350 -9.29 -29.79 -2.98
N ARG A 351 -8.78 -29.96 -4.21
CA ARG A 351 -9.31 -30.93 -5.17
C ARG A 351 -8.85 -32.32 -4.82
#